data_AF-A0A2S7XV90-F1
#
_entry.id   AF-A0A2S7XV90-F1
#
_cell.length_a   1.000
_cell.length_b   1.000
_cell.length_c   1.000
_cell.angle_alpha   90.00
_cell.angle_beta   90.00
_cell.angle_gamma   90.00
#
_symmetry.space_group_name_H-M   'P 1'
#
loop_
_entity.id
_entity.type
_entity.pdbx_description
1 polymer ?
#
loop_
_entity_poly.entity_id
_entity_poly.type
_entity_poly.pdbx_seq_one_letter_code
_entity_poly.pdbx_strand_id
1 'polypeptide(L)' 'MADPKTPVAEIDDRQRQRLRLARLETDMAYFQARLELIGDSHSSYRVTQRKVFHLLNKSVVYKIQKIKQRYAELR' A
#
# COMPACT_ATOMS: atom_id res chain seq x y z
N MET A 1 7.85 39.07 10.08
CA MET A 1 7.46 37.97 9.18
C MET A 1 7.85 36.65 9.84
N ALA A 2 6.86 35.93 10.37
CA ALA A 2 7.03 34.55 10.81
C ALA A 2 5.84 33.80 10.22
N ASP A 3 6.11 32.83 9.35
CA ASP A 3 5.09 31.95 8.82
C ASP A 3 5.30 30.59 9.49
N PRO A 4 4.65 30.32 10.64
CA PRO A 4 4.81 29.05 11.30
C PRO A 4 3.85 28.09 10.61
N LYS A 5 4.37 27.20 9.75
CA LYS A 5 3.69 25.94 9.47
C LYS A 5 3.31 25.32 10.80
N THR A 6 2.03 25.43 11.12
CA THR A 6 1.51 25.19 12.45
C THR A 6 1.59 23.68 12.68
N PRO A 7 2.07 23.19 13.83
CA PRO A 7 2.24 21.75 14.09
C PRO A 7 0.97 20.93 13.87
N VAL A 8 -0.21 21.55 13.96
CA VAL A 8 -1.51 20.94 13.67
C VAL A 8 -1.65 20.47 12.20
N ALA A 9 -1.14 21.25 11.23
CA ALA A 9 -1.20 20.89 9.81
C ALA A 9 -0.29 19.70 9.47
N GLU A 10 0.88 19.61 10.11
CA GLU A 10 1.81 18.48 9.93
C GLU A 10 1.29 17.19 10.57
N ILE A 11 0.58 17.28 11.70
CA ILE A 11 -0.07 16.13 12.35
C ILE A 11 -1.17 15.56 11.45
N ASP A 12 -2.00 16.43 10.86
CA ASP A 12 -3.09 16.05 9.97
C ASP A 12 -2.58 15.38 8.69
N ASP A 13 -1.49 15.89 8.10
CA ASP A 13 -0.85 15.27 6.92
C ASP A 13 -0.25 13.90 7.22
N ARG A 14 0.43 13.74 8.37
CA ARG A 14 0.96 12.43 8.80
C ARG A 14 -0.18 11.42 9.03
N GLN A 15 -1.28 11.85 9.64
CA GLN A 15 -2.44 11.00 9.88
C GLN A 15 -3.11 10.57 8.56
N ARG A 16 -3.32 11.50 7.63
CA ARG A 16 -3.82 11.21 6.27
C ARG A 16 -2.94 10.20 5.54
N GLN A 17 -1.62 10.34 5.63
CA GLN A 17 -0.67 9.42 4.99
C GLN A 17 -0.71 8.02 5.61
N ARG A 18 -0.83 7.90 6.93
CA ARG A 18 -1.02 6.61 7.62
C ARG A 18 -2.32 5.92 7.19
N LEU A 19 -3.42 6.66 7.09
CA LEU A 19 -4.69 6.10 6.61
C LEU A 19 -4.60 5.60 5.16
N ARG A 20 -3.93 6.35 4.28
CA ARG A 20 -3.69 5.93 2.89
C ARG A 20 -2.86 4.64 2.80
N LEU A 21 -1.82 4.51 3.64
CA LEU A 21 -1.02 3.29 3.72
C LEU A 21 -1.84 2.10 4.22
N ALA A 22 -2.60 2.26 5.31
CA ALA A 22 -3.43 1.21 5.86
C ALA A 22 -4.50 0.73 4.85
N ARG A 23 -5.10 1.66 4.10
CA ARG A 23 -6.03 1.32 3.02
C ARG A 23 -5.36 0.50 1.93
N LEU A 24 -4.17 0.91 1.49
CA LEU A 24 -3.41 0.18 0.47
C LEU A 24 -3.04 -1.23 0.93
N GLU A 25 -2.62 -1.39 2.19
CA GLU A 25 -2.34 -2.71 2.80
C GLU A 25 -3.60 -3.59 2.84
N THR A 26 -4.76 -3.00 3.17
CA THR A 26 -6.06 -3.69 3.19
C THR A 26 -6.48 -4.15 1.79
N ASP A 27 -6.37 -3.28 0.78
CA ASP A 27 -6.71 -3.60 -0.60
C ASP A 27 -5.85 -4.76 -1.13
N MET A 28 -4.55 -4.77 -0.81
CA MET A 28 -3.63 -5.85 -1.20
C MET A 28 -4.01 -7.18 -0.56
N ALA A 29 -4.35 -7.19 0.73
CA ALA A 29 -4.80 -8.39 1.43
C ALA A 29 -6.11 -8.93 0.83
N TYR A 30 -7.07 -8.05 0.52
CA TYR A 30 -8.31 -8.42 -0.14
C TYR A 30 -8.07 -9.07 -1.51
N PHE A 31 -7.23 -8.49 -2.35
CA PHE A 31 -6.90 -9.06 -3.65
C PHE A 31 -6.23 -10.44 -3.55
N GLN A 32 -5.34 -10.62 -2.58
CA GLN A 32 -4.72 -11.93 -2.32
C GLN A 32 -5.79 -12.97 -1.95
N ALA A 33 -6.65 -12.66 -0.98
CA ALA A 33 -7.72 -13.56 -0.56
C ALA A 33 -8.69 -13.89 -1.71
N ARG A 34 -9.03 -12.91 -2.55
CA ARG A 34 -9.88 -13.11 -3.73
C ARG A 34 -9.25 -14.09 -4.74
N LEU A 35 -7.94 -14.03 -4.96
CA LEU A 35 -7.23 -14.97 -5.85
C LEU A 35 -7.15 -16.39 -5.30
N GLU A 36 -7.14 -16.52 -3.97
CA GLU A 36 -7.16 -17.80 -3.28
C GLU A 36 -8.56 -18.42 -3.30
N LEU A 37 -9.61 -17.61 -3.11
CA LEU A 37 -10.99 -18.04 -2.96
C LEU A 37 -11.76 -18.22 -4.30
N ILE A 38 -11.36 -17.57 -5.40
CA ILE A 38 -12.14 -17.58 -6.65
C ILE A 38 -11.35 -18.17 -7.81
N GLY A 39 -11.86 -19.28 -8.34
CA GLY A 39 -11.53 -19.81 -9.65
C GLY A 39 -11.12 -21.28 -9.62
N ASP A 40 -11.49 -22.01 -10.68
CA ASP A 40 -10.92 -23.33 -10.96
C ASP A 40 -9.40 -23.26 -11.02
N SER A 41 -8.76 -24.16 -10.29
CA SER A 41 -7.31 -24.21 -10.07
C SER A 41 -6.49 -24.32 -11.36
N HIS A 42 -7.10 -24.73 -12.47
CA HIS A 42 -6.43 -25.12 -13.71
C HIS A 42 -6.64 -24.15 -14.90
N SER A 43 -7.34 -23.03 -14.74
CA SER A 43 -7.52 -22.07 -15.84
C SER A 43 -6.28 -21.21 -16.07
N SER A 44 -5.82 -21.12 -17.34
CA SER A 44 -4.75 -20.22 -17.79
C SER A 44 -4.97 -18.76 -17.38
N TYR A 45 -6.25 -18.35 -17.31
CA TYR A 45 -6.66 -17.03 -16.84
C TYR A 45 -6.22 -16.76 -15.38
N ARG A 46 -6.39 -17.74 -14.50
CA ARG A 46 -6.00 -17.63 -13.08
C ARG A 46 -4.48 -17.56 -12.90
N VAL A 47 -3.72 -18.30 -13.71
CA VAL A 47 -2.25 -18.23 -13.72
C VAL A 47 -1.79 -16.82 -14.08
N THR A 48 -2.42 -16.22 -15.10
CA THR A 48 -2.11 -14.85 -15.53
C THR A 48 -2.47 -13.84 -14.44
N GLN A 49 -3.66 -13.93 -13.84
CA GLN A 49 -4.07 -13.06 -12.74
C GLN A 49 -3.10 -13.13 -11.54
N ARG A 50 -2.66 -14.33 -11.16
CA ARG A 50 -1.66 -14.53 -10.11
C ARG A 50 -0.32 -13.88 -10.45
N LYS A 51 0.16 -14.02 -11.69
CA LYS A 51 1.41 -13.39 -12.14
C LYS A 51 1.31 -11.86 -12.08
N VAL A 52 0.22 -11.29 -12.58
CA VAL A 52 -0.02 -9.84 -12.55
C VAL A 52 -0.11 -9.33 -11.11
N PHE A 53 -0.87 -10.03 -10.25
CA PHE A 53 -0.96 -9.69 -8.84
C PHE A 53 0.38 -9.75 -8.13
N HIS A 54 1.21 -10.76 -8.40
CA HIS A 54 2.54 -10.86 -7.82
C HIS A 54 3.42 -9.66 -8.17
N LEU A 55 3.40 -9.21 -9.43
CA LEU A 55 4.14 -8.02 -9.87
C LEU A 55 3.61 -6.76 -9.19
N LEU A 56 2.28 -6.61 -9.12
CA LEU A 56 1.65 -5.50 -8.41
C LEU A 56 2.04 -5.49 -6.93
N ASN A 57 1.94 -6.63 -6.25
CA ASN A 57 2.25 -6.77 -4.84
C ASN A 57 3.71 -6.40 -4.55
N LYS A 58 4.66 -6.91 -5.34
CA LYS A 58 6.07 -6.52 -5.22
C LYS A 58 6.28 -5.01 -5.36
N SER A 59 5.65 -4.39 -6.36
CA SER A 59 5.76 -2.95 -6.60
C SER A 59 5.17 -2.13 -5.44
N VAL A 60 4.02 -2.53 -4.93
CA VAL A 60 3.35 -1.88 -3.79
C VAL A 60 4.16 -2.02 -2.52
N VAL A 61 4.62 -3.24 -2.18
CA VAL A 61 5.45 -3.49 -0.99
C VAL A 61 6.73 -2.65 -1.04
N TYR A 62 7.42 -2.61 -2.18
CA TYR A 62 8.62 -1.79 -2.35
C TYR A 62 8.34 -0.30 -2.11
N LYS A 63 7.24 0.23 -2.68
CA LYS A 63 6.84 1.63 -2.46
C LYS A 63 6.51 1.90 -1.00
N ILE A 64 5.77 1.02 -0.33
CA ILE A 64 5.44 1.14 1.10
C ILE A 64 6.72 1.16 1.94
N GLN A 65 7.66 0.25 1.68
CA GLN A 65 8.95 0.21 2.39
C GLN A 65 9.73 1.51 2.22
N LYS A 66 9.86 2.01 0.99
CA LYS A 66 10.53 3.29 0.70
C LYS A 66 9.87 4.47 1.42
N ILE A 67 8.55 4.49 1.47
CA ILE A 67 7.79 5.51 2.20
C ILE A 67 8.06 5.39 3.71
N LYS A 68 7.98 4.18 4.29
CA LYS A 68 8.25 3.93 5.71
C LYS A 68 9.68 4.32 6.11
N GLN A 69 10.68 4.01 5.29
CA GLN A 69 12.08 4.43 5.50
C GLN A 69 12.22 5.95 5.53
N ARG A 70 11.62 6.66 4.56
CA ARG A 70 11.65 8.12 4.53
C ARG A 70 11.05 8.76 5.79
N TYR A 71 10.00 8.17 6.37
CA TYR A 71 9.46 8.66 7.65
C TYR A 71 10.35 8.34 8.85
N ALA A 72 11.03 7.19 8.84
CA ALA A 72 11.96 6.84 9.91
C ALA A 72 13.16 7.79 9.94
N GLU A 73 13.64 8.24 8.78
CA GLU A 73 14.73 9.22 8.65
C GLU A 73 14.31 10.66 9.01
N LEU A 74 13.00 10.97 8.92
CA LEU A 74 12.43 12.28 9.25
C LEU A 74 11.98 12.42 10.73
N ARG A 75 12.23 11.40 11.55
CA ARG A 75 11.83 11.34 12.97
C ARG A 75 13.05 11.45 13.87
#